data_AF-A0A212FH92-F1
#
_entry.id   AF-A0A212FH92-F1
#
_cell.length_a   1.000
_cell.length_b   1.000
_cell.length_c   1.000
_cell.angle_alpha   90.00
_cell.angle_beta   90.00
_cell.angle_gamma   90.00
#
_symmetry.space_group_name_H-M   'P 1'
#
loop_
_entity.id
_entity.type
_entity.pdbx_description
1 polymer ?
#
loop_
_entity_poly.entity_id
_entity_poly.type
_entity_poly.pdbx_seq_one_letter_code
_entity_poly.pdbx_strand_id
1 'polypeptide(L)'
;MKFMKKTKERIEKEIENTQDHEGLYSGIITNEMRHASGNYISESSFIFCQDIIEGRVSFKGMNPEIERLMESEKNKEQINGEMEKDVSDEVLYKKMNNFHRRKRRSSPSKYDVSKKKK
;
A
#
# COMPACT_ATOMS: atom_id res chain seq x y z
N MET A 1 23.74 0.35 46.49
CA MET A 1 23.11 1.45 45.74
C MET A 1 21.88 0.94 44.98
N LYS A 2 20.68 1.47 45.25
CA LYS A 2 19.41 1.01 44.64
C LYS A 2 19.24 1.46 43.18
N PHE A 3 19.98 2.49 42.73
CA PHE A 3 19.88 3.05 41.37
C PHE A 3 20.48 2.14 40.29
N MET A 4 21.63 1.51 40.56
CA MET A 4 22.29 0.58 39.63
C MET A 4 21.49 -0.71 39.40
N LYS A 5 20.65 -1.12 40.37
CA LYS A 5 19.78 -2.29 40.21
C LYS A 5 18.65 -2.01 39.22
N LYS A 6 18.02 -0.83 39.31
CA LYS A 6 16.92 -0.44 38.42
C LYS A 6 17.38 -0.25 36.97
N THR A 7 18.58 0.32 36.75
CA THR A 7 19.12 0.47 35.40
C THR A 7 19.48 -0.87 34.79
N LYS A 8 20.10 -1.77 35.57
CA LYS A 8 20.41 -3.13 35.14
C LYS A 8 19.15 -3.92 34.78
N GLU A 9 18.14 -3.90 35.65
CA GLU A 9 16.87 -4.61 35.44
C GLU A 9 16.08 -4.07 34.23
N ARG A 10 16.13 -2.75 34.00
CA ARG A 10 15.57 -2.14 32.78
C ARG A 10 16.27 -2.64 31.53
N ILE A 11 17.60 -2.66 31.52
CA ILE A 11 18.40 -3.12 30.38
C ILE A 11 18.17 -4.60 30.12
N GLU A 12 18.13 -5.44 31.15
CA GLU A 12 17.86 -6.88 31.02
C GLU A 12 16.47 -7.14 30.44
N LYS A 13 15.45 -6.41 30.88
CA LYS A 13 14.09 -6.52 30.35
C LYS A 13 13.96 -6.04 28.90
N GLU A 14 14.72 -5.01 28.54
CA GLU A 14 14.77 -4.48 27.17
C GLU A 14 15.46 -5.49 26.23
N ILE A 15 16.54 -6.13 26.68
CA ILE A 15 17.21 -7.22 25.97
C ILE A 15 16.27 -8.43 25.81
N GLU A 16 15.61 -8.86 26.89
CA GLU A 16 14.69 -10.01 26.89
C GLU A 16 13.55 -9.78 25.89
N ASN A 17 12.88 -8.62 25.94
CA ASN A 17 11.82 -8.30 24.98
C ASN A 17 12.33 -8.34 23.53
N THR A 18 13.49 -7.73 23.25
CA THR A 18 13.99 -7.64 21.86
C THR A 18 14.44 -9.01 21.32
N GLN A 19 15.01 -9.85 22.18
CA GLN A 19 15.54 -11.16 21.79
C GLN A 19 14.44 -12.23 21.65
N ASP A 20 13.43 -12.23 22.52
CA ASP A 20 12.36 -13.24 22.51
C ASP A 20 11.30 -13.02 21.43
N HIS A 21 11.13 -11.78 20.93
CA HIS A 21 10.15 -11.49 19.89
C HIS A 21 10.41 -12.28 18.59
N GLU A 22 11.67 -12.49 18.22
CA GLU A 22 12.03 -13.30 17.05
C GLU A 22 11.88 -14.81 17.32
N GLY A 23 12.13 -15.26 18.54
CA GLY A 23 12.02 -16.67 18.93
C GLY A 23 10.56 -17.17 18.99
N LEU A 24 9.66 -16.35 19.55
CA LEU A 24 8.27 -16.73 19.81
C LEU A 24 7.48 -17.13 18.54
N TYR A 25 7.78 -16.47 17.41
CA TYR A 25 7.07 -16.67 16.14
C TYR A 25 7.92 -17.35 15.07
N SER A 26 9.19 -17.69 15.36
CA SER A 26 10.12 -18.35 14.43
C SER A 26 9.59 -19.67 13.87
N GLY A 27 8.75 -20.40 14.61
CA GLY A 27 8.12 -21.65 14.17
C GLY A 27 6.84 -21.47 13.36
N ILE A 28 6.25 -20.28 13.34
CA ILE A 28 4.95 -19.98 12.71
C ILE A 28 5.17 -19.16 11.42
N ILE A 29 6.11 -18.21 11.46
CA ILE A 29 6.41 -17.34 10.33
C ILE A 29 7.64 -17.89 9.61
N THR A 30 7.42 -18.53 8.46
CA THR A 30 8.54 -19.00 7.64
C THR A 30 9.25 -17.82 6.97
N ASN A 31 10.54 -17.98 6.65
CA ASN A 31 11.28 -16.98 5.89
C ASN A 31 10.62 -16.68 4.53
N GLU A 32 10.01 -17.69 3.91
CA GLU A 32 9.23 -17.53 2.69
C GLU A 32 8.03 -16.59 2.88
N MET A 33 7.31 -16.66 4.01
CA MET A 33 6.22 -15.74 4.33
C MET A 33 6.71 -14.32 4.62
N ARG A 34 7.89 -14.17 5.24
CA ARG A 34 8.51 -12.85 5.49
C ARG A 34 8.96 -12.17 4.17
N HIS A 35 9.31 -12.97 3.17
CA HIS A 35 9.68 -12.49 1.83
C HIS A 35 8.51 -12.49 0.82
N ALA A 36 7.43 -13.19 1.12
CA ALA A 36 6.21 -13.17 0.34
C ALA A 36 5.44 -11.89 0.64
N SER A 37 5.87 -10.79 0.03
CA SER A 37 5.00 -9.63 -0.14
C SER A 37 3.85 -10.07 -1.05
N GLY A 38 2.73 -10.47 -0.47
CA GLY A 38 1.50 -10.71 -1.22
C GLY A 38 1.16 -9.44 -2.01
N ASN A 39 1.28 -9.51 -3.34
CA ASN A 39 1.11 -8.37 -4.25
C ASN A 39 -0.34 -7.86 -4.36
N TYR A 40 -1.22 -8.28 -3.46
CA TYR A 40 -2.63 -7.91 -3.47
C TYR A 40 -3.09 -7.67 -2.05
N ILE A 41 -3.72 -6.51 -1.87
CA ILE A 41 -4.39 -6.11 -0.65
C ILE A 41 -5.87 -6.35 -0.92
N SER A 42 -6.50 -7.26 -0.17
CA SER A 42 -7.94 -7.51 -0.28
C SER A 42 -8.67 -6.67 0.75
N GLU A 43 -9.33 -5.62 0.30
CA GLU A 43 -10.21 -4.81 1.14
C GLU A 43 -11.67 -5.18 0.87
N SER A 44 -12.46 -5.31 1.94
CA SER A 44 -13.89 -5.61 1.84
C SER A 44 -14.73 -4.39 1.42
N SER A 45 -14.15 -3.19 1.42
CA SER A 45 -14.83 -1.94 1.10
C SER A 45 -14.63 -1.55 -0.37
N PHE A 46 -15.73 -1.18 -1.03
CA PHE A 46 -15.71 -0.64 -2.39
C PHE A 46 -15.27 0.83 -2.48
N ILE A 47 -15.06 1.49 -1.33
CA ILE A 47 -14.67 2.91 -1.23
C ILE A 47 -13.39 3.19 -2.03
N PHE A 48 -12.45 2.26 -2.06
CA PHE A 48 -11.17 2.44 -2.77
C PHE A 48 -11.26 2.08 -4.26
N CYS A 49 -12.27 1.31 -4.66
CA CYS A 49 -12.45 0.88 -6.05
C CYS A 49 -13.30 1.88 -6.85
N GLN A 50 -14.14 2.64 -6.17
CA GLN A 50 -15.08 3.56 -6.77
C GLN A 50 -15.12 4.79 -5.87
N ASP A 51 -14.85 5.98 -6.43
CA ASP A 51 -14.83 7.28 -5.73
C ASP A 51 -16.24 7.66 -5.24
N ILE A 52 -16.76 6.88 -4.29
CA ILE A 52 -18.09 7.00 -3.74
C ILE A 52 -18.01 8.04 -2.62
N ILE A 53 -18.87 9.04 -2.72
CA ILE A 53 -19.04 10.03 -1.65
C ILE A 53 -19.69 9.32 -0.47
N GLU A 54 -18.96 9.19 0.63
CA GLU A 54 -19.46 8.58 1.85
C GLU A 54 -20.30 9.59 2.67
N GLY A 55 -21.49 9.17 3.12
CA GLY A 55 -22.28 9.93 4.09
C GLY A 55 -23.46 10.75 3.53
N ARG A 56 -23.77 11.87 4.19
CA ARG A 56 -24.96 12.69 3.92
C ARG A 56 -24.66 13.73 2.86
N VAL A 57 -25.57 13.86 1.88
CA VAL A 57 -25.49 14.88 0.83
C VAL A 57 -26.69 15.81 0.88
N SER A 58 -26.45 17.11 0.69
CA SER A 58 -27.47 18.13 0.49
C SER A 58 -27.12 18.95 -0.73
N PHE A 59 -28.14 19.43 -1.42
CA PHE A 59 -28.00 20.27 -2.61
C PHE A 59 -28.97 21.44 -2.53
N LYS A 60 -28.58 22.57 -3.16
CA LYS A 60 -29.42 23.76 -3.35
C LYS A 60 -29.92 24.42 -2.05
N GLY A 61 -29.14 24.37 -0.97
CA GLY A 61 -29.48 25.02 0.29
C GLY A 61 -30.59 24.31 1.07
N MET A 62 -30.89 23.04 0.75
CA MET A 62 -31.92 22.26 1.45
C MET A 62 -31.52 21.98 2.90
N ASN A 63 -30.21 21.84 3.14
CA ASN A 63 -29.62 21.79 4.46
C ASN A 63 -28.23 22.47 4.47
N PRO A 64 -28.14 23.72 4.97
CA PRO A 64 -26.90 24.48 4.94
C PRO A 64 -25.80 23.90 5.85
N GLU A 65 -26.15 23.18 6.91
CA GLU A 65 -25.16 22.55 7.79
C GLU A 65 -24.45 21.39 7.09
N ILE A 66 -25.20 20.58 6.34
CA ILE A 66 -24.64 19.45 5.57
C ILE A 66 -23.80 19.95 4.39
N GLU A 67 -24.22 21.03 3.72
CA GLU A 67 -23.44 21.63 2.62
C GLU A 67 -22.11 22.19 3.13
N ARG A 68 -22.10 22.87 4.27
CA ARG A 68 -20.87 23.35 4.91
C ARG A 68 -19.93 22.21 5.28
N LEU A 69 -20.47 21.10 5.79
CA LEU A 69 -19.67 19.91 6.12
C LEU A 69 -19.06 19.30 4.85
N MET A 70 -19.85 19.18 3.78
CA MET A 70 -19.39 18.63 2.49
C MET A 70 -18.27 19.47 1.87
N GLU A 71 -18.34 20.80 1.95
CA GLU A 71 -17.25 21.68 1.50
C GLU A 71 -15.97 21.48 2.32
N SER A 72 -16.10 21.29 3.64
CA SER A 72 -14.94 21.09 4.51
C SER A 72 -14.21 19.77 4.24
N GLU A 73 -14.92 18.70 3.90
CA GLU A 73 -14.32 17.40 3.54
C GLU A 73 -13.61 17.46 2.19
N LYS A 74 -14.23 18.08 1.17
CA LYS A 74 -13.59 18.29 -0.15
C LYS A 74 -12.25 19.03 -0.05
N ASN A 75 -12.15 20.01 0.84
CA ASN A 75 -10.91 20.75 1.03
C ASN A 75 -9.80 19.90 1.67
N LYS A 76 -10.13 18.90 2.50
CA LYS A 76 -9.15 17.99 3.10
C LYS A 76 -8.58 17.00 2.07
N GLU A 77 -9.42 16.49 1.17
CA GLU A 77 -9.01 15.56 0.12
C GLU A 77 -7.95 16.18 -0.82
N GLN A 78 -8.08 17.47 -1.13
CA GLN A 78 -7.13 18.18 -2.00
C GLN A 78 -5.73 18.32 -1.39
N ILE A 79 -5.62 18.36 -0.06
CA ILE A 79 -4.34 18.56 0.65
C ILE A 79 -3.52 17.26 0.67
N ASN A 80 -4.16 16.10 0.56
CA ASN A 80 -3.49 14.79 0.59
C ASN A 80 -2.98 14.32 -0.79
N GLY A 81 -3.08 15.14 -1.83
CA GLY A 81 -2.80 14.76 -3.22
C GLY A 81 -1.32 14.61 -3.59
N GLU A 82 -0.39 15.12 -2.78
CA GLU A 82 1.05 14.93 -3.01
C GLU A 82 1.57 13.71 -2.22
N MET A 83 1.33 12.52 -2.76
CA MET A 83 2.09 11.33 -2.31
C MET A 83 3.57 11.55 -2.61
N GLU A 84 4.44 11.28 -1.63
CA GLU A 84 5.89 11.30 -1.84
C GLU A 84 6.25 10.29 -2.94
N LYS A 85 6.74 10.80 -4.07
CA LYS A 85 7.18 9.98 -5.20
C LYS A 85 8.67 9.71 -5.05
N ASP A 86 9.04 8.43 -4.96
CA ASP A 86 10.46 8.00 -4.99
C ASP A 86 11.16 8.35 -6.32
N VAL A 87 10.39 8.49 -7.40
CA VAL A 87 10.89 8.76 -8.76
C VAL A 87 9.99 9.76 -9.46
N SER A 88 10.57 10.77 -10.11
CA SER A 88 9.81 11.75 -10.88
C SER A 88 9.19 11.15 -12.15
N ASP A 89 8.04 11.68 -12.56
CA ASP A 89 7.27 11.21 -13.72
C ASP A 89 8.10 11.26 -15.02
N GLU A 90 9.00 12.25 -15.15
CA GLU A 90 9.89 12.39 -16.30
C GLU A 90 10.88 11.21 -16.43
N VAL A 91 11.42 10.75 -15.29
CA VAL A 91 12.39 9.65 -15.25
C VAL A 91 11.69 8.34 -15.61
N LEU A 92 10.49 8.11 -15.05
CA LEU A 92 9.65 6.97 -15.38
C LEU A 92 9.32 6.94 -16.88
N TYR A 93 8.90 8.07 -17.43
CA TYR A 93 8.55 8.22 -18.85
C TYR A 93 9.73 7.87 -19.77
N LYS A 94 10.92 8.42 -19.48
CA LYS A 94 12.15 8.11 -20.25
C LYS A 94 12.50 6.62 -20.18
N LYS A 95 12.40 6.00 -19.00
CA LYS A 95 12.70 4.57 -18.81
C LYS A 95 11.69 3.68 -19.53
N MET A 96 10.41 4.03 -19.50
CA MET A 96 9.34 3.30 -20.17
C MET A 96 9.45 3.38 -21.69
N ASN A 97 9.75 4.56 -22.24
CA ASN A 97 10.03 4.71 -23.68
C ASN A 97 11.22 3.86 -24.14
N ASN A 98 12.29 3.83 -23.34
CA ASN A 98 13.45 2.98 -23.63
C ASN A 98 13.09 1.49 -23.56
N PHE A 99 12.20 1.09 -22.64
CA PHE A 99 11.69 -0.27 -22.57
C PHE A 99 10.86 -0.66 -23.80
N HIS A 100 9.95 0.21 -24.26
CA HIS A 100 9.14 -0.04 -25.45
C HIS A 100 9.97 -0.10 -26.75
N ARG A 101 11.06 0.67 -26.82
CA ARG A 101 12.00 0.65 -27.95
C ARG A 101 12.78 -0.67 -28.04
N ARG A 102 12.91 -1.42 -26.94
CA ARG A 102 13.47 -2.77 -26.99
C ARG A 102 12.45 -3.67 -27.69
N LYS A 103 12.68 -3.95 -28.98
CA LYS A 103 11.91 -4.97 -29.73
C LYS A 103 11.89 -6.25 -28.89
N ARG A 104 10.71 -6.61 -28.38
CA ARG A 104 10.49 -7.95 -27.81
C ARG A 104 10.81 -8.92 -28.93
N ARG A 105 11.84 -9.75 -28.76
CA ARG A 105 11.93 -10.98 -29.58
C ARG A 105 10.60 -11.69 -29.34
N SER A 106 9.90 -12.05 -30.42
CA SER A 106 8.69 -12.86 -30.33
C SER A 106 9.03 -14.09 -29.50
N SER A 107 8.64 -14.09 -28.23
CA SER A 107 8.70 -15.29 -27.41
C SER A 107 7.82 -16.30 -28.13
N PRO A 108 8.33 -17.51 -28.48
CA PRO A 108 7.50 -18.51 -29.12
C PRO A 108 6.39 -18.85 -28.13
N SER A 109 5.17 -18.40 -28.42
CA SER A 109 3.99 -18.87 -27.69
C SER A 109 3.89 -20.37 -27.97
N LYS A 110 3.87 -21.19 -26.93
CA LYS A 110 3.56 -22.63 -27.07
C LYS A 110 2.12 -22.88 -27.53
N TYR A 111 1.30 -21.84 -27.63
CA TYR A 111 -0.14 -21.91 -27.88
C TYR A 111 -0.53 -21.07 -29.10
N ASP A 112 0.19 -21.18 -30.22
CA ASP A 112 -0.38 -20.77 -31.50
C ASP A 112 -1.37 -21.84 -31.94
N VAL A 113 -2.63 -21.65 -31.57
CA VAL A 113 -3.74 -22.48 -32.03
C VAL A 113 -3.95 -22.20 -33.51
N SER A 114 -3.37 -23.06 -34.35
CA SER A 114 -3.66 -23.08 -35.78
C SER A 114 -5.15 -23.33 -35.97
N LYS A 115 -5.91 -22.29 -36.35
CA LYS A 115 -7.29 -22.44 -36.82
C LYS A 115 -7.26 -23.14 -38.17
N LYS A 116 -7.39 -24.47 -38.18
CA LYS A 116 -7.70 -25.22 -39.41
C LYS A 116 -9.12 -24.82 -39.84
N LYS A 117 -9.23 -24.07 -40.94
CA LYS A 117 -10.48 -23.87 -41.67
C LYS A 117 -10.92 -25.22 -42.26
N LYS A 118 -12.17 -25.61 -42.00
CA LYS A 118 -12.93 -26.55 -42.83
C LYS A 118 -13.77 -25.72 -43.80
#